data_AF-A0A0S2HVI6-F1
#
_entry.id   AF-A0A0S2HVI6-F1
#
_cell.length_a   1.000
_cell.length_b   1.000
_cell.length_c   1.000
_cell.angle_alpha   90.00
_cell.angle_beta   90.00
_cell.angle_gamma   90.00
#
_symmetry.space_group_name_H-M   'P 1'
#
loop_
_entity.id
_entity.type
_entity.pdbx_description
1 polymer ?
#
loop_
_entity_poly.entity_id
_entity_poly.type
_entity_poly.pdbx_seq_one_letter_code
_entity_poly.pdbx_strand_id
1 'polypeptide(L)'
;MKLMKYVFITGLIFMLAGCGSPVRYQKSPVDKLVKQLSNERDFSIILYDMNYNESSNDYNHQYQVLIPKEDTVLAEITPWYTVSDMFFQKHVDNMGMEIVSKIDGKLNKKAAPPGYNHYVGNERYGRWENRNGNSFWEFYGKYAFMSSMFNMMSHPVQRSYYNDYRNNYYGSRSYYGPTRNGRNYYGTKSRYNQNRQSTAWNRKGSTFKSKVRSRVKQSASRSRSAFNSRRSRGSSRYSSSSYRSRGGGFGK
;
A
#
# COMPACT_ATOMS: atom_id res chain seq x y z
N MET A 1 -29.92 1.96 -56.93
CA MET A 1 -29.23 1.09 -55.94
C MET A 1 -27.73 1.38 -55.80
N LYS A 2 -27.30 2.65 -55.70
CA LYS A 2 -25.88 3.00 -55.42
C LYS A 2 -25.70 3.81 -54.12
N LEU A 3 -26.78 4.30 -53.52
CA LEU A 3 -26.75 5.07 -52.27
C LEU A 3 -26.64 4.18 -51.00
N MET A 4 -27.14 2.93 -51.05
CA MET A 4 -27.12 2.00 -49.88
C MET A 4 -25.74 1.40 -49.58
N LYS A 5 -24.77 1.45 -50.52
CA LYS A 5 -23.42 0.93 -50.28
C LYS A 5 -22.55 1.86 -49.44
N TYR A 6 -22.83 3.16 -49.45
CA TYR A 6 -22.02 4.15 -48.71
C TYR A 6 -22.44 4.29 -47.25
N VAL A 7 -23.70 3.99 -46.91
CA VAL A 7 -24.21 4.01 -45.53
C VAL A 7 -23.62 2.87 -44.68
N PHE A 8 -23.31 1.73 -45.30
CA PHE A 8 -22.66 0.61 -44.60
C PHE A 8 -21.16 0.84 -44.34
N ILE A 9 -20.50 1.70 -45.14
CA ILE A 9 -19.08 1.98 -45.02
C ILE A 9 -18.80 3.05 -43.95
N THR A 10 -19.73 3.99 -43.75
CA THR A 10 -19.60 5.02 -42.69
C THR A 10 -19.95 4.52 -41.29
N GLY A 11 -20.72 3.43 -41.16
CA GLY A 11 -21.06 2.81 -39.87
C GLY A 11 -19.93 1.97 -39.23
N LEU A 12 -18.98 1.47 -40.04
CA LEU A 12 -17.91 0.58 -39.55
C LEU A 12 -16.71 1.36 -38.94
N ILE A 13 -16.55 2.63 -39.30
CA ILE A 13 -15.41 3.46 -38.86
C ILE A 13 -15.63 4.03 -37.45
N PHE A 14 -16.88 4.15 -36.98
CA PHE A 14 -17.20 4.66 -35.65
C PHE A 14 -17.02 3.66 -34.50
N MET A 15 -16.86 2.36 -34.78
CA MET A 15 -16.65 1.34 -33.73
C MET A 15 -15.18 1.15 -33.31
N LEU A 16 -14.22 1.80 -33.95
CA LEU A 16 -12.79 1.63 -33.64
C LEU A 16 -12.19 2.73 -32.75
N ALA A 17 -13.00 3.71 -32.31
CA ALA A 17 -12.56 4.76 -31.38
C ALA A 17 -12.59 4.33 -29.89
N GLY A 18 -12.73 3.05 -29.60
CA GLY A 18 -12.51 2.48 -28.26
C GLY A 18 -11.02 2.31 -27.95
N CYS A 19 -10.20 3.32 -28.21
CA CYS A 19 -8.77 3.28 -27.90
C CYS A 19 -8.60 3.48 -26.40
N GLY A 20 -8.62 2.37 -25.64
CA GLY A 20 -8.32 2.37 -24.22
C GLY A 20 -6.97 3.03 -23.98
N SER A 21 -6.99 4.20 -23.33
CA SER A 21 -5.82 5.03 -23.07
C SER A 21 -4.64 4.20 -22.57
N PRO A 22 -3.41 4.51 -22.99
CA PRO A 22 -2.24 3.81 -22.54
C PRO A 22 -2.10 3.96 -21.01
N VAL A 23 -2.45 2.92 -20.25
CA VAL A 23 -1.97 2.63 -18.88
C VAL A 23 -0.44 2.73 -18.85
N ARG A 24 0.07 3.95 -18.65
CA ARG A 24 1.48 4.24 -18.35
C ARG A 24 1.71 3.94 -16.88
N TYR A 25 2.94 3.54 -16.53
CA TYR A 25 3.35 3.46 -15.13
C TYR A 25 3.06 4.81 -14.45
N GLN A 26 2.05 4.83 -13.57
CA GLN A 26 1.67 6.03 -12.83
C GLN A 26 2.51 6.06 -11.56
N LYS A 27 3.43 7.05 -11.49
CA LYS A 27 4.22 7.28 -10.27
C LYS A 27 3.27 7.46 -9.09
N SER A 28 3.47 6.65 -8.05
CA SER A 28 2.63 6.75 -6.85
C SER A 28 2.89 8.08 -6.13
N PRO A 29 1.90 8.65 -5.42
CA PRO A 29 2.13 9.81 -4.56
C PRO A 29 3.25 9.57 -3.54
N VAL A 30 3.36 8.34 -3.04
CA VAL A 30 4.45 7.95 -2.12
C VAL A 30 5.82 8.07 -2.79
N ASP A 31 5.97 7.69 -4.06
CA ASP A 31 7.25 7.86 -4.77
C ASP A 31 7.57 9.36 -4.98
N LYS A 32 6.56 10.23 -5.10
CA LYS A 32 6.77 11.69 -5.13
C LYS A 32 7.25 12.21 -3.77
N LEU A 33 6.61 11.78 -2.68
CA LEU A 33 7.01 12.14 -1.31
C LEU A 33 8.44 11.68 -1.03
N VAL A 34 8.79 10.43 -1.35
CA VAL A 34 10.15 9.90 -1.20
C VAL A 34 11.17 10.73 -1.98
N LYS A 35 10.82 11.21 -3.19
CA LYS A 35 11.69 12.09 -3.97
C LYS A 35 11.85 13.46 -3.31
N GLN A 36 10.76 14.05 -2.81
CA GLN A 36 10.80 15.35 -2.11
C GLN A 36 11.64 15.28 -0.84
N LEU A 37 11.55 14.17 -0.10
CA LEU A 37 12.31 13.91 1.13
C LEU A 37 13.70 13.32 0.87
N SER A 38 14.20 13.36 -0.36
CA SER A 38 15.47 12.70 -0.71
C SER A 38 16.67 13.26 0.06
N ASN A 39 16.65 14.55 0.38
CA ASN A 39 17.68 15.25 1.18
C ASN A 39 17.63 14.88 2.67
N GLU A 40 16.49 14.38 3.16
CA GLU A 40 16.38 13.94 4.55
C GLU A 40 17.09 12.59 4.68
N ARG A 41 17.97 12.47 5.69
CA ARG A 41 18.67 11.22 5.98
C ARG A 41 17.67 10.13 6.39
N ASP A 42 16.75 10.51 7.27
CA ASP A 42 15.78 9.63 7.90
C ASP A 42 14.36 10.20 7.78
N PHE A 43 13.38 9.35 7.48
CA PHE A 43 11.96 9.72 7.50
C PHE A 43 11.07 8.48 7.54
N SER A 44 9.82 8.67 7.95
CA SER A 44 8.77 7.65 7.88
C SER A 44 7.53 8.20 7.18
N ILE A 45 6.88 7.37 6.37
CA ILE A 45 5.60 7.69 5.72
C ILE A 45 4.58 6.65 6.17
N ILE A 46 3.60 7.11 6.93
CA ILE A 46 2.48 6.32 7.43
C ILE A 46 1.28 6.53 6.51
N LEU A 47 0.60 5.45 6.12
CA LEU A 47 -0.71 5.57 5.47
C LEU A 47 -1.72 6.01 6.53
N TYR A 48 -1.94 7.31 6.62
CA TYR A 48 -2.73 7.93 7.69
C TYR A 48 -4.23 7.61 7.55
N ASP A 49 -4.76 7.78 6.33
CA ASP A 49 -6.16 7.56 6.00
C ASP A 49 -6.30 7.14 4.53
N MET A 50 -7.46 6.59 4.18
CA MET A 50 -7.81 6.25 2.81
C MET A 50 -9.31 6.41 2.58
N ASN A 51 -9.70 6.64 1.34
CA ASN A 51 -11.10 6.80 0.99
C ASN A 51 -11.35 6.33 -0.45
N TYR A 52 -12.62 6.07 -0.75
CA TYR A 52 -13.09 5.84 -2.11
C TYR A 52 -14.23 6.82 -2.40
N ASN A 53 -14.07 7.63 -3.43
CA ASN A 53 -15.11 8.54 -3.89
C ASN A 53 -16.01 7.81 -4.89
N GLU A 54 -17.26 7.54 -4.53
CA GLU A 54 -18.18 6.85 -5.44
C GLU A 54 -18.62 7.72 -6.62
N SER A 55 -18.60 9.04 -6.49
CA SER A 55 -19.04 9.97 -7.54
C SER A 55 -18.02 10.07 -8.67
N SER A 56 -16.74 10.22 -8.33
CA SER A 56 -15.64 10.30 -9.29
C SER A 56 -14.98 8.95 -9.58
N ASN A 57 -15.38 7.89 -8.85
CA ASN A 57 -14.79 6.55 -8.91
C ASN A 57 -13.28 6.52 -8.60
N ASP A 58 -12.82 7.40 -7.71
CA ASP A 58 -11.41 7.56 -7.37
C ASP A 58 -11.04 6.91 -6.03
N TYR A 59 -9.84 6.33 -5.99
CA TYR A 59 -9.21 5.85 -4.78
C TYR A 59 -8.27 6.93 -4.25
N ASN A 60 -8.42 7.30 -2.98
CA ASN A 60 -7.65 8.38 -2.37
C ASN A 60 -6.92 7.90 -1.13
N HIS A 61 -5.70 8.37 -0.94
CA HIS A 61 -4.91 8.16 0.27
C HIS A 61 -4.51 9.50 0.89
N GLN A 62 -4.34 9.48 2.20
CA GLN A 62 -3.71 10.54 2.97
C GLN A 62 -2.54 9.94 3.75
N TYR A 63 -1.44 10.67 3.82
CA TYR A 63 -0.21 10.22 4.48
C TYR A 63 0.16 11.13 5.64
N GLN A 64 0.80 10.55 6.64
CA GLN A 64 1.50 11.28 7.69
C GLN A 64 3.00 11.05 7.52
N VAL A 65 3.73 12.13 7.32
CA VAL A 65 5.18 12.12 7.13
C VAL A 65 5.83 12.50 8.45
N LEU A 66 6.80 11.69 8.88
CA LEU A 66 7.57 11.91 10.09
C LEU A 66 9.04 12.13 9.74
N ILE A 67 9.61 13.22 10.23
CA ILE A 67 11.03 13.56 10.01
C ILE A 67 11.67 13.76 11.38
N PRO A 68 12.57 12.86 11.81
CA PRO A 68 13.35 13.08 13.01
C PRO A 68 14.27 14.29 12.84
N LYS A 69 14.27 15.16 13.84
CA LYS A 69 15.23 16.25 14.05
C LYS A 69 15.95 15.98 15.38
N GLU A 70 16.93 16.81 15.74
CA GLU A 70 17.85 16.50 16.85
C GLU A 70 17.12 16.19 18.17
N ASP A 71 16.14 17.02 18.53
CA ASP A 71 15.39 16.92 19.79
C ASP A 71 13.90 16.61 19.64
N THR A 72 13.40 16.52 18.40
CA THR A 72 11.97 16.33 18.14
C THR A 72 11.71 15.53 16.86
N VAL A 73 10.46 15.16 16.63
CA VAL A 73 10.01 14.55 15.38
C VAL A 73 8.95 15.44 14.77
N LEU A 74 9.24 16.01 13.61
CA LEU A 74 8.25 16.75 12.84
C LEU A 74 7.25 15.77 12.26
N ALA A 75 5.96 16.08 12.40
CA ALA A 75 4.86 15.25 11.91
C ALA A 75 3.90 16.11 11.08
N GLU A 76 3.75 15.77 9.81
CA GLU A 76 2.87 16.50 8.89
C GLU A 76 1.86 15.56 8.23
N ILE A 77 0.59 15.94 8.25
CA ILE A 77 -0.46 15.24 7.49
C ILE A 77 -0.58 15.91 6.12
N THR A 78 -0.37 15.10 5.09
CA THR A 78 -0.46 15.55 3.71
C THR A 78 -1.90 15.81 3.24
N PRO A 79 -2.10 16.54 2.14
CA PRO A 79 -3.36 16.57 1.42
C PRO A 79 -3.77 15.17 0.92
N TRP A 80 -5.02 15.04 0.48
CA TRP A 80 -5.49 13.83 -0.18
C TRP A 80 -4.87 13.69 -1.57
N TYR A 81 -4.36 12.48 -1.87
CA TYR A 81 -3.87 12.13 -3.19
C TYR A 81 -4.68 11.01 -3.80
N THR A 82 -5.07 11.20 -5.07
CA THR A 82 -5.61 10.12 -5.88
C THR A 82 -4.51 9.11 -6.23
N VAL A 83 -4.80 7.83 -6.03
CA VAL A 83 -3.90 6.71 -6.26
C VAL A 83 -4.50 5.75 -7.28
N SER A 84 -3.64 4.99 -7.96
CA SER A 84 -4.12 3.92 -8.84
C SER A 84 -4.81 2.80 -8.05
N ASP A 85 -5.72 2.09 -8.70
CA ASP A 85 -6.37 0.89 -8.18
C ASP A 85 -5.38 -0.17 -7.70
N MET A 86 -4.30 -0.42 -8.45
CA MET A 86 -3.25 -1.36 -8.08
C MET A 86 -2.54 -0.93 -6.79
N PHE A 87 -2.28 0.38 -6.64
CA PHE A 87 -1.63 0.92 -5.45
C PHE A 87 -2.57 0.87 -4.24
N PHE A 88 -3.83 1.27 -4.41
CA PHE A 88 -4.84 1.16 -3.36
C PHE A 88 -5.03 -0.29 -2.92
N GLN A 89 -5.17 -1.24 -3.86
CA GLN A 89 -5.34 -2.67 -3.52
C GLN A 89 -4.14 -3.19 -2.71
N LYS A 90 -2.92 -2.79 -3.08
CA LYS A 90 -1.70 -3.20 -2.35
C LYS A 90 -1.68 -2.67 -0.91
N HIS A 91 -2.29 -1.52 -0.65
CA HIS A 91 -2.23 -0.83 0.64
C HIS A 91 -3.56 -0.75 1.41
N VAL A 92 -4.65 -1.36 0.90
CA VAL A 92 -5.97 -1.34 1.53
C VAL A 92 -6.00 -1.97 2.94
N ASP A 93 -5.03 -2.82 3.26
CA ASP A 93 -4.85 -3.42 4.58
C ASP A 93 -3.80 -2.72 5.45
N ASN A 94 -3.13 -1.69 4.91
CA ASN A 94 -2.01 -0.98 5.54
C ASN A 94 -2.38 0.38 6.15
N MET A 95 -3.66 0.73 6.28
CA MET A 95 -4.03 1.99 6.94
C MET A 95 -3.51 1.96 8.38
N GLY A 96 -2.99 3.09 8.86
CA GLY A 96 -2.27 3.27 10.11
C GLY A 96 -0.94 2.54 10.21
N MET A 97 -0.44 1.98 9.12
CA MET A 97 0.88 1.36 9.07
C MET A 97 1.89 2.32 8.46
N GLU A 98 3.13 2.25 8.91
CA GLU A 98 4.26 2.78 8.17
C GLU A 98 4.42 1.95 6.89
N ILE A 99 4.37 2.59 5.72
CA ILE A 99 4.48 1.93 4.41
C ILE A 99 5.83 2.19 3.75
N VAL A 100 6.53 3.24 4.19
CA VAL A 100 7.89 3.57 3.80
C VAL A 100 8.64 4.11 5.01
N SER A 101 9.88 3.69 5.18
CA SER A 101 10.85 4.34 6.06
C SER A 101 12.18 4.47 5.35
N LYS A 102 12.94 5.50 5.70
CA LYS A 102 14.34 5.67 5.36
C LYS A 102 15.10 5.82 6.67
N ILE A 103 16.10 4.97 6.90
CA ILE A 103 16.92 4.97 8.11
C ILE A 103 18.36 4.81 7.68
N ASP A 104 19.22 5.72 8.12
CA ASP A 104 20.62 5.82 7.74
C ASP A 104 20.81 5.79 6.22
N GLY A 105 19.94 6.49 5.49
CA GLY A 105 19.96 6.52 4.03
C GLY A 105 19.30 5.32 3.35
N LYS A 106 19.00 4.23 4.06
CA LYS A 106 18.46 2.99 3.50
C LYS A 106 16.93 3.02 3.48
N LEU A 107 16.36 2.88 2.29
CA LEU A 107 14.92 2.90 2.07
C LEU A 107 14.30 1.51 2.26
N ASN A 108 13.30 1.41 3.13
CA ASN A 108 12.44 0.26 3.31
C ASN A 108 11.01 0.61 2.85
N LYS A 109 10.39 -0.25 2.02
CA LYS A 109 9.00 -0.08 1.53
C LYS A 109 8.06 -1.20 2.02
N LYS A 110 8.46 -1.95 3.06
CA LYS A 110 7.65 -3.01 3.68
C LYS A 110 6.78 -2.40 4.77
N ALA A 111 5.51 -2.79 4.79
CA ALA A 111 4.57 -2.20 5.74
C ALA A 111 4.83 -2.76 7.15
N ALA A 112 4.95 -1.88 8.13
CA ALA A 112 5.17 -2.26 9.53
C ALA A 112 4.40 -1.31 10.46
N PRO A 113 4.15 -1.70 11.72
CA PRO A 113 3.57 -0.81 12.71
C PRO A 113 4.40 0.48 12.82
N PRO A 114 3.76 1.65 12.96
CA PRO A 114 4.48 2.91 13.13
C PRO A 114 5.47 2.84 14.28
N GLY A 115 6.68 3.32 14.04
CA GLY A 115 7.74 3.35 15.03
C GLY A 115 8.63 2.11 15.10
N TYR A 116 8.20 0.96 14.58
CA TYR A 116 8.99 -0.28 14.66
C TYR A 116 10.31 -0.26 13.89
N ASN A 117 10.36 0.42 12.73
CA ASN A 117 11.60 0.46 11.96
C ASN A 117 12.66 1.33 12.65
N HIS A 118 12.28 2.50 13.18
CA HIS A 118 13.22 3.54 13.60
C HIS A 118 13.32 3.79 15.11
N TYR A 119 12.20 3.81 15.82
CA TYR A 119 12.14 4.40 17.16
C TYR A 119 12.01 3.36 18.28
N VAL A 120 11.18 2.34 18.07
CA VAL A 120 10.97 1.26 19.05
C VAL A 120 12.21 0.37 19.09
N GLY A 121 12.66 0.02 20.30
CA GLY A 121 13.83 -0.84 20.51
C GLY A 121 15.16 -0.11 20.34
N ASN A 122 15.15 1.21 20.09
CA ASN A 122 16.35 2.04 20.06
C ASN A 122 16.45 2.83 21.37
N GLU A 123 17.49 2.54 22.16
CA GLU A 123 17.71 3.08 23.51
C GLU A 123 17.85 4.60 23.55
N ARG A 124 18.12 5.26 22.42
CA ARG A 124 18.08 6.73 22.34
C ARG A 124 16.69 7.29 22.65
N TYR A 125 15.63 6.58 22.26
CA TYR A 125 14.25 7.09 22.30
C TYR A 125 13.47 6.59 23.51
N GLY A 126 13.90 5.50 24.14
CA GLY A 126 13.12 4.85 25.20
C GLY A 126 13.77 3.58 25.69
N ARG A 127 13.00 2.80 26.45
CA ARG A 127 13.46 1.52 27.00
C ARG A 127 12.31 0.52 27.09
N TRP A 128 12.66 -0.75 27.26
CA TRP A 128 11.70 -1.81 27.58
C TRP A 128 11.39 -1.79 29.06
N GLU A 129 10.13 -1.55 29.40
CA GLU A 129 9.60 -1.59 30.76
C GLU A 129 8.92 -2.91 31.03
N ASN A 130 9.06 -3.41 32.26
CA ASN A 130 8.41 -4.64 32.71
C ASN A 130 7.38 -4.29 33.78
N ARG A 131 6.09 -4.54 33.51
CA ARG A 131 5.03 -4.45 34.53
C ARG A 131 4.17 -5.71 34.47
N ASN A 132 4.02 -6.38 35.61
CA ASN A 132 3.15 -7.54 35.78
C ASN A 132 3.39 -8.65 34.74
N GLY A 133 4.66 -8.98 34.48
CA GLY A 133 5.04 -10.05 33.55
C GLY A 133 4.93 -9.70 32.06
N ASN A 134 4.48 -8.50 31.70
CA ASN A 134 4.48 -8.01 30.32
C ASN A 134 5.58 -6.96 30.12
N SER A 135 6.34 -7.11 29.04
CA SER A 135 7.40 -6.17 28.66
C SER A 135 6.91 -5.30 27.50
N PHE A 136 6.91 -3.99 27.68
CA PHE A 136 6.45 -3.04 26.67
C PHE A 136 7.42 -1.87 26.45
N TRP A 137 7.37 -1.26 25.27
CA TRP A 137 8.21 -0.10 24.96
C TRP A 137 7.67 1.17 25.61
N GLU A 138 8.52 1.90 26.33
CA GLU A 138 8.23 3.21 26.90
C GLU A 138 9.19 4.24 26.33
N PHE A 139 8.66 5.30 25.72
CA PHE A 139 9.46 6.44 25.27
C PHE A 139 9.90 7.30 26.45
N TYR A 140 11.11 7.84 26.40
CA TYR A 140 11.55 8.84 27.37
C TYR A 140 10.67 10.08 27.33
N GLY A 141 10.59 10.83 28.43
CA GLY A 141 9.70 11.98 28.58
C GLY A 141 9.75 12.98 27.41
N LYS A 142 10.95 13.31 26.91
CA LYS A 142 11.15 14.19 25.75
C LYS A 142 10.55 13.65 24.43
N TYR A 143 10.29 12.34 24.36
CA TYR A 143 9.67 11.65 23.24
C TYR A 143 8.28 11.09 23.57
N ALA A 144 7.70 11.45 24.72
CA ALA A 144 6.40 10.91 25.16
C ALA A 144 5.27 11.21 24.17
N PHE A 145 5.36 12.31 23.42
CA PHE A 145 4.40 12.64 22.36
C PHE A 145 4.31 11.55 21.27
N MET A 146 5.38 10.78 21.05
CA MET A 146 5.43 9.68 20.09
C MET A 146 4.47 8.55 20.49
N SER A 147 4.26 8.34 21.79
CA SER A 147 3.26 7.38 22.28
C SER A 147 1.84 7.73 21.83
N SER A 148 1.50 9.02 21.81
CA SER A 148 0.21 9.49 21.29
C SER A 148 0.16 9.37 19.77
N MET A 149 1.20 9.84 19.08
CA MET A 149 1.30 9.82 17.62
C MET A 149 1.18 8.41 17.04
N PHE A 150 1.79 7.43 17.68
CA PHE A 150 1.74 6.03 17.26
C PHE A 150 0.63 5.22 17.94
N ASN A 151 -0.32 5.87 18.62
CA ASN A 151 -1.41 5.20 19.33
C ASN A 151 -0.94 4.11 20.33
N MET A 152 0.26 4.25 20.87
CA MET A 152 0.87 3.31 21.81
C MET A 152 0.36 3.49 23.24
N MET A 153 -0.26 4.63 23.56
CA MET A 153 -0.94 4.82 24.85
C MET A 153 -2.08 3.82 25.04
N SER A 154 -2.89 3.59 24.01
CA SER A 154 -3.99 2.61 24.05
C SER A 154 -3.56 1.21 23.58
N HIS A 155 -2.46 1.12 22.83
CA HIS A 155 -1.94 -0.14 22.28
C HIS A 155 -0.42 -0.22 22.51
N PRO A 156 0.03 -0.47 23.75
CA PRO A 156 1.44 -0.54 24.05
C PRO A 156 2.15 -1.60 23.21
N VAL A 157 3.33 -1.24 22.72
CA VAL A 157 4.16 -2.15 21.94
C VAL A 157 4.73 -3.21 22.85
N GLN A 158 4.28 -4.45 22.69
CA GLN A 158 4.80 -5.59 23.43
C GLN A 158 6.15 -6.04 22.86
N ARG A 159 7.10 -6.33 23.74
CA ARG A 159 8.46 -6.79 23.39
C ARG A 159 8.43 -8.07 22.56
N SER A 160 7.50 -8.99 22.87
CA SER A 160 7.32 -10.22 22.09
C SER A 160 6.94 -9.95 20.63
N TYR A 161 6.06 -8.96 20.38
CA TYR A 161 5.63 -8.61 19.02
C TYR A 161 6.74 -7.88 18.27
N TYR A 162 7.49 -7.03 18.96
CA TYR A 162 8.65 -6.36 18.37
C TYR A 162 9.76 -7.36 18.02
N ASN A 163 10.04 -8.33 18.89
CA ASN A 163 11.05 -9.36 18.63
C ASN A 163 10.67 -10.22 17.43
N ASP A 164 9.41 -10.66 17.36
CA ASP A 164 8.90 -11.40 16.19
C ASP A 164 9.05 -10.60 14.90
N TYR A 165 8.65 -9.32 14.92
CA TYR A 165 8.88 -8.41 13.81
C TYR A 165 10.36 -8.33 13.41
N ARG A 166 11.24 -8.07 14.38
CA ARG A 166 12.67 -7.85 14.16
C ARG A 166 13.36 -9.09 13.59
N ASN A 167 13.00 -10.27 14.10
CA ASN A 167 13.63 -11.53 13.72
C ASN A 167 13.08 -12.08 12.39
N ASN A 168 11.78 -11.95 12.15
CA ASN A 168 11.12 -12.69 11.07
C ASN A 168 10.63 -11.83 9.92
N TYR A 169 10.51 -10.50 10.07
CA TYR A 169 9.83 -9.63 9.11
C TYR A 169 10.65 -8.42 8.67
N TYR A 170 11.54 -7.93 9.54
CA TYR A 170 12.35 -6.75 9.26
C TYR A 170 13.06 -6.83 7.90
N GLY A 171 12.86 -5.83 7.05
CA GLY A 171 13.40 -5.73 5.70
C GLY A 171 12.83 -6.70 4.65
N SER A 172 12.17 -7.80 5.04
CA SER A 172 11.77 -8.87 4.12
C SER A 172 10.29 -8.82 3.72
N ARG A 173 9.39 -8.69 4.69
CA ARG A 173 7.92 -8.78 4.50
C ARG A 173 7.16 -7.83 5.42
N SER A 174 5.94 -7.50 5.02
CA SER A 174 5.07 -6.67 5.85
C SER A 174 4.67 -7.39 7.13
N TYR A 175 4.58 -6.67 8.25
CA TYR A 175 4.21 -7.20 9.55
C TYR A 175 2.92 -6.56 10.06
N TYR A 176 1.97 -7.37 10.51
CA TYR A 176 0.68 -6.91 11.04
C TYR A 176 0.46 -7.29 12.51
N GLY A 177 1.49 -7.77 13.19
CA GLY A 177 1.35 -8.30 14.54
C GLY A 177 0.70 -9.68 14.60
N PRO A 178 0.52 -10.22 15.81
CA PRO A 178 -0.16 -11.48 16.01
C PRO A 178 -1.63 -11.40 15.58
N THR A 179 -2.16 -12.55 15.16
CA THR A 179 -3.58 -12.70 14.84
C THR A 179 -4.34 -13.23 16.06
N ARG A 180 -5.40 -12.53 16.46
CA ARG A 180 -6.33 -12.97 17.51
C ARG A 180 -7.75 -12.96 16.97
N ASN A 181 -8.48 -14.06 17.11
CA ASN A 181 -9.85 -14.21 16.58
C ASN A 181 -9.97 -13.84 15.09
N GLY A 182 -9.00 -14.26 14.28
CA GLY A 182 -8.96 -13.99 12.84
C GLY A 182 -8.65 -12.53 12.46
N ARG A 183 -8.23 -11.69 13.40
CA ARG A 183 -7.86 -10.28 13.15
C ARG A 183 -6.42 -10.02 13.54
N ASN A 184 -5.70 -9.33 12.66
CA ASN A 184 -4.34 -8.87 12.95
C ASN A 184 -4.37 -7.75 13.99
N TYR A 185 -3.30 -7.65 14.79
CA TYR A 185 -3.15 -6.61 15.81
C TYR A 185 -2.97 -5.20 15.22
N TYR A 186 -2.36 -5.11 14.03
CA TYR A 186 -2.11 -3.86 13.30
C TYR A 186 -2.73 -3.88 11.89
N GLY A 187 -2.77 -2.73 11.21
CA GLY A 187 -3.34 -2.55 9.87
C GLY A 187 -4.81 -2.17 9.86
N THR A 188 -5.41 -2.05 8.68
CA THR A 188 -6.73 -1.42 8.49
C THR A 188 -7.87 -2.06 9.29
N LYS A 189 -7.85 -3.40 9.43
CA LYS A 189 -8.92 -4.16 10.10
C LYS A 189 -8.70 -4.32 11.61
N SER A 190 -7.58 -3.83 12.12
CA SER A 190 -7.19 -4.04 13.51
C SER A 190 -7.89 -3.09 14.47
N ARG A 191 -7.97 -3.47 15.75
CA ARG A 191 -8.44 -2.58 16.82
C ARG A 191 -7.55 -1.34 16.96
N TYR A 192 -6.24 -1.49 16.71
CA TYR A 192 -5.26 -0.40 16.67
C TYR A 192 -5.71 0.75 15.75
N ASN A 193 -6.36 0.43 14.63
CA ASN A 193 -6.89 1.45 13.72
C ASN A 193 -8.36 1.77 13.91
N GLN A 194 -9.21 0.82 14.31
CA GLN A 194 -10.66 1.00 14.39
C GLN A 194 -11.07 2.15 15.34
N ASN A 195 -10.26 2.44 16.36
CA ASN A 195 -10.56 3.49 17.32
C ASN A 195 -10.26 4.92 16.79
N ARG A 196 -9.64 5.05 15.60
CA ARG A 196 -9.35 6.35 14.98
C ARG A 196 -10.58 6.90 14.24
N GLN A 197 -11.59 7.31 15.02
CA GLN A 197 -12.90 7.79 14.54
C GLN A 197 -12.82 9.05 13.65
N SER A 198 -11.72 9.79 13.70
CA SER A 198 -11.49 10.97 12.86
C SER A 198 -11.24 10.64 11.38
N THR A 199 -10.86 9.41 11.05
CA THR A 199 -10.52 9.01 9.68
C THR A 199 -11.76 8.76 8.82
N ALA A 200 -11.72 9.21 7.57
CA ALA A 200 -12.75 9.01 6.57
C ALA A 200 -13.06 7.52 6.37
N TRP A 201 -12.02 6.66 6.32
CA TRP A 201 -12.23 5.23 6.18
C TRP A 201 -13.04 4.63 7.33
N ASN A 202 -12.66 4.94 8.59
CA ASN A 202 -13.28 4.31 9.75
C ASN A 202 -14.74 4.70 9.92
N ARG A 203 -15.10 5.95 9.59
CA ARG A 203 -16.49 6.45 9.60
C ARG A 203 -17.42 5.71 8.64
N LYS A 204 -16.90 4.99 7.65
CA LYS A 204 -17.73 4.23 6.70
C LYS A 204 -18.18 2.89 7.30
N GLY A 205 -19.41 2.49 6.99
CA GLY A 205 -19.96 1.19 7.38
C GLY A 205 -19.22 0.00 6.76
N SER A 206 -19.44 -1.19 7.33
CA SER A 206 -18.85 -2.45 6.86
C SER A 206 -19.21 -2.76 5.40
N THR A 207 -20.47 -2.53 4.99
CA THR A 207 -20.96 -2.73 3.62
C THR A 207 -20.16 -1.91 2.60
N PHE A 208 -19.92 -0.63 2.90
CA PHE A 208 -19.09 0.23 2.06
C PHE A 208 -17.68 -0.31 1.93
N LYS A 209 -17.03 -0.64 3.05
CA LYS A 209 -15.65 -1.17 3.06
C LYS A 209 -15.52 -2.47 2.27
N SER A 210 -16.50 -3.37 2.37
CA SER A 210 -16.56 -4.62 1.60
C SER A 210 -16.73 -4.37 0.10
N LYS A 211 -17.63 -3.44 -0.27
CA LYS A 211 -17.86 -3.01 -1.66
C LYS A 211 -16.58 -2.46 -2.28
N VAL A 212 -15.88 -1.55 -1.59
CA VAL A 212 -14.61 -0.97 -2.05
C VAL A 212 -13.54 -2.03 -2.22
N ARG A 213 -13.39 -2.95 -1.26
CA ARG A 213 -12.41 -4.05 -1.36
C ARG A 213 -12.67 -4.96 -2.56
N SER A 214 -13.94 -5.28 -2.85
CA SER A 214 -14.31 -6.07 -4.01
C SER A 214 -13.99 -5.31 -5.32
N ARG A 215 -14.42 -4.05 -5.40
CA ARG A 215 -14.19 -3.19 -6.57
C ARG A 215 -12.71 -2.97 -6.87
N VAL A 216 -11.89 -2.66 -5.86
CA VAL A 216 -10.46 -2.43 -6.07
C VAL A 216 -9.77 -3.72 -6.52
N LYS A 217 -10.17 -4.88 -5.99
CA LYS A 217 -9.65 -6.18 -6.44
C LYS A 217 -9.92 -6.42 -7.93
N GLN A 218 -11.14 -6.13 -8.38
CA GLN A 218 -11.52 -6.28 -9.79
C GLN A 218 -10.79 -5.28 -10.70
N SER A 219 -10.86 -3.99 -10.38
CA SER A 219 -10.21 -2.93 -11.19
C SER A 219 -8.71 -3.12 -11.29
N ALA A 220 -8.03 -3.34 -10.17
CA ALA A 220 -6.58 -3.60 -10.18
C ALA A 220 -6.19 -4.86 -10.95
N SER A 221 -7.05 -5.89 -10.99
CA SER A 221 -6.80 -7.08 -11.81
C SER A 221 -6.89 -6.75 -13.31
N ARG A 222 -7.88 -5.96 -13.73
CA ARG A 222 -7.99 -5.46 -15.11
C ARG A 222 -6.78 -4.60 -15.48
N SER A 223 -6.35 -3.71 -14.60
CA SER A 223 -5.17 -2.85 -14.81
C SER A 223 -3.87 -3.64 -14.93
N ARG A 224 -3.67 -4.69 -14.11
CA ARG A 224 -2.54 -5.61 -14.25
C ARG A 224 -2.56 -6.36 -15.58
N SER A 225 -3.71 -6.90 -15.99
CA SER A 225 -3.84 -7.60 -17.28
C SER A 225 -3.57 -6.68 -18.47
N ALA A 226 -4.04 -5.44 -18.41
CA ALA A 226 -3.75 -4.42 -19.41
C ALA A 226 -2.25 -4.06 -19.47
N PHE A 227 -1.56 -4.05 -18.33
CA PHE A 227 -0.11 -3.84 -18.28
C PHE A 227 0.67 -5.04 -18.85
N ASN A 228 0.30 -6.27 -18.46
CA ASN A 228 1.01 -7.49 -18.89
C ASN A 228 0.79 -7.82 -20.37
N SER A 229 -0.41 -7.62 -20.91
CA SER A 229 -0.70 -7.85 -22.34
C SER A 229 0.09 -6.93 -23.28
N ARG A 230 0.65 -5.84 -22.75
CA ARG A 230 1.56 -4.94 -23.48
C ARG A 230 3.02 -5.38 -23.39
N ARG A 231 3.42 -6.02 -22.27
CA ARG A 231 4.77 -6.58 -22.11
C ARG A 231 5.00 -7.78 -23.04
N SER A 232 3.98 -8.60 -23.29
CA SER A 232 4.04 -9.72 -24.24
C SER A 232 4.03 -9.29 -25.71
N ARG A 233 3.51 -8.10 -26.04
CA ARG A 233 3.57 -7.52 -27.40
C ARG A 233 4.93 -6.91 -27.77
N GLY A 234 5.88 -6.85 -26.83
CA GLY A 234 7.26 -6.40 -27.07
C GLY A 234 8.27 -7.51 -27.34
N SER A 235 7.85 -8.79 -27.37
CA SER A 235 8.73 -9.97 -27.46
C SER A 235 8.69 -10.67 -28.83
N SER A 236 8.36 -9.97 -29.91
CA SER A 236 8.43 -10.52 -31.27
C SER A 236 9.58 -9.90 -32.06
N ARG A 237 10.81 -10.33 -31.78
CA ARG A 237 11.94 -10.26 -32.72
C ARG A 237 12.81 -11.52 -32.56
N TYR A 238 12.96 -12.23 -33.69
CA TYR A 238 13.83 -13.37 -34.05
C TYR A 238 13.57 -14.74 -33.38
N SER A 239 12.88 -15.66 -34.09
CA SER A 239 13.38 -16.81 -34.90
C SER A 239 13.54 -18.08 -34.05
N SER A 240 12.92 -19.23 -34.35
CA SER A 240 13.19 -19.99 -35.57
C SER A 240 11.99 -20.81 -36.05
N SER A 241 11.84 -20.83 -37.36
CA SER A 241 11.20 -21.91 -38.12
C SER A 241 11.72 -23.28 -37.68
N SER A 242 10.80 -24.18 -37.33
CA SER A 242 10.99 -25.62 -37.50
C SER A 242 9.72 -26.20 -38.06
N TYR A 243 9.70 -26.35 -39.38
CA TYR A 243 8.85 -27.31 -40.05
C TYR A 243 9.09 -28.70 -39.45
N ARG A 244 8.05 -29.37 -38.94
CA ARG A 244 7.98 -30.83 -39.01
C ARG A 244 6.53 -31.29 -39.08
N SER A 245 6.25 -31.87 -40.24
CA SER A 245 5.00 -32.40 -40.72
C SER A 245 4.83 -33.90 -40.39
N ARG A 246 3.58 -34.29 -40.12
CA ARG A 246 2.91 -35.58 -40.42
C ARG A 246 3.19 -36.84 -39.57
N GLY A 247 2.09 -37.57 -39.31
CA GLY A 247 1.97 -38.96 -38.83
C GLY A 247 1.30 -39.01 -37.45
N GLY A 248 0.05 -39.41 -37.23
CA GLY A 248 -0.75 -40.48 -37.86
C GLY A 248 -0.54 -41.79 -37.10
N GLY A 249 -1.50 -42.24 -36.28
CA GLY A 249 -1.46 -43.60 -35.71
C GLY A 249 -2.23 -43.81 -34.39
N PHE A 250 -3.21 -44.71 -34.45
CA PHE A 250 -4.00 -45.31 -33.36
C PHE A 250 -3.23 -46.41 -32.57
N GLY A 251 -3.71 -46.74 -31.36
CA GLY A 251 -3.45 -47.99 -30.61
C GLY A 251 -2.30 -47.91 -29.59
N LYS A 252 -2.36 -48.44 -28.37
CA LYS A 252 -3.23 -49.42 -27.71
C LYS A 252 -3.62 -48.95 -26.31
#